data_AF-A0A9D4WKK7-F1
#
_entry.id   AF-A0A9D4WKK7-F1
#
_cell.length_a   1.000
_cell.length_b   1.000
_cell.length_c   1.000
_cell.angle_alpha   90.00
_cell.angle_beta   90.00
_cell.angle_gamma   90.00
#
_symmetry.space_group_name_H-M   'P 1'
#
loop_
_entity.id
_entity.type
_entity.pdbx_description
1 polymer ?
#
loop_
_entity_poly.entity_id
_entity_poly.type
_entity_poly.pdbx_seq_one_letter_code
_entity_poly.pdbx_strand_id
1 'polypeptide(L)'
;RGMKFSNADLLYKLEGLVVFVEKISDVPESLDLQRNELVYEIVRMVGEDYRNVQGEILLRLEELGKRIDRFEDVSELNELVSYLKRLEESREKLVLLFVNRRKNNGFWEMVREIKMRGLEKKKEIEGKWLTVVVGRNTVVAAELTRCTNPFLEPGQYFPVPQMSFTTVG
;
A
#
# COMPACT_ATOMS: atom_id res chain seq x y z
N ARG A 1 -14.33 -18.53 -20.88
CA ARG A 1 -13.96 -17.13 -21.19
C ARG A 1 -13.94 -16.39 -19.85
N GLY A 2 -12.76 -16.16 -19.27
CA GLY A 2 -12.64 -15.54 -17.94
C GLY A 2 -13.03 -14.06 -17.98
N MET A 3 -13.86 -13.63 -17.03
CA MET A 3 -14.24 -12.24 -16.84
C MET A 3 -12.99 -11.46 -16.38
N LYS A 4 -12.56 -10.45 -17.15
CA LYS A 4 -11.42 -9.60 -16.75
C LYS A 4 -11.88 -8.68 -15.62
N PHE A 5 -11.40 -8.92 -14.40
CA PHE A 5 -11.62 -8.03 -13.26
C PHE A 5 -10.72 -6.80 -13.34
N SER A 6 -11.23 -5.62 -12.96
CA SER A 6 -10.43 -4.41 -12.75
C SER A 6 -9.54 -4.54 -11.52
N ASN A 7 -8.62 -3.59 -11.29
CA ASN A 7 -7.83 -3.57 -10.06
C ASN A 7 -8.72 -3.39 -8.83
N ALA A 8 -9.65 -2.44 -8.88
CA ALA A 8 -10.65 -2.22 -7.84
C ALA A 8 -11.46 -3.49 -7.52
N ASP A 9 -11.92 -4.24 -8.54
CA ASP A 9 -12.63 -5.51 -8.32
C ASP A 9 -11.77 -6.55 -7.60
N LEU A 10 -10.49 -6.64 -7.96
CA LEU A 10 -9.55 -7.57 -7.34
C LEU A 10 -9.24 -7.18 -5.90
N LEU A 11 -9.07 -5.88 -5.64
CA LEU A 11 -8.82 -5.33 -4.30
C LEU A 11 -10.03 -5.52 -3.38
N TYR A 12 -11.24 -5.23 -3.86
CA TYR A 12 -12.47 -5.47 -3.11
C TYR A 12 -12.63 -6.95 -2.73
N LYS A 13 -12.36 -7.86 -3.67
CA LYS A 13 -12.40 -9.30 -3.40
C LYS A 13 -11.30 -9.75 -2.44
N LEU A 14 -10.10 -9.18 -2.57
CA LEU A 14 -8.99 -9.47 -1.67
C LEU A 14 -9.33 -9.01 -0.25
N GLU A 15 -9.91 -7.82 -0.08
CA GLU A 15 -10.35 -7.31 1.20
C GLU A 15 -11.31 -8.27 1.91
N GLY A 16 -12.34 -8.74 1.22
CA GLY A 16 -13.29 -9.70 1.79
C GLY A 16 -12.62 -11.00 2.28
N LEU A 17 -11.61 -11.49 1.54
CA LEU A 17 -10.84 -12.67 1.94
C LEU A 17 -9.92 -12.38 3.13
N VAL A 18 -9.29 -11.20 3.19
CA VAL A 18 -8.47 -10.78 4.32
C VAL A 18 -9.33 -10.64 5.59
N VAL A 19 -10.52 -10.03 5.48
CA VAL A 19 -11.47 -9.93 6.60
C VAL A 19 -11.88 -11.31 7.11
N PHE A 20 -12.13 -12.27 6.22
CA PHE A 20 -12.38 -13.65 6.63
C PHE A 20 -11.21 -14.21 7.46
N VAL A 21 -9.99 -14.05 6.97
CA VAL A 21 -8.78 -14.55 7.66
C VAL A 21 -8.60 -13.90 9.03
N GLU A 22 -8.80 -12.58 9.12
CA GLU A 22 -8.75 -11.88 10.40
C GLU A 22 -9.77 -12.44 11.39
N LYS A 23 -11.02 -12.67 10.94
CA LYS A 23 -12.08 -13.18 11.81
C LYS A 23 -11.81 -14.58 12.33
N ILE A 24 -11.30 -15.48 11.51
CA ILE A 24 -10.95 -16.83 11.98
C ILE A 24 -9.66 -16.82 12.82
N SER A 25 -8.83 -15.78 12.71
CA SER A 25 -7.63 -15.65 13.53
C SER A 25 -7.92 -15.12 14.93
N ASP A 26 -9.08 -14.51 15.16
CA ASP A 26 -9.48 -13.87 16.42
C ASP A 26 -10.08 -14.86 17.43
N VAL A 27 -9.51 -16.06 17.50
CA VAL A 27 -9.93 -17.13 18.42
C VAL A 27 -9.19 -16.97 19.75
N PRO A 28 -9.83 -17.18 20.91
CA PRO A 28 -9.18 -17.09 22.21
C PRO A 28 -7.93 -17.97 22.28
N GLU A 29 -6.86 -17.45 22.90
CA GLU A 29 -5.53 -18.10 23.03
C GLU A 29 -5.52 -19.38 23.89
N SER A 30 -6.66 -20.01 24.17
CA SER A 30 -6.70 -21.18 25.03
C SER A 30 -6.32 -22.45 24.26
N LEU A 31 -5.27 -23.12 24.72
CA LEU A 31 -4.89 -24.48 24.30
C LEU A 31 -5.99 -25.52 24.60
N ASP A 32 -7.03 -25.14 25.35
CA ASP A 32 -8.17 -25.99 25.69
C ASP A 32 -9.16 -26.21 24.53
N LEU A 33 -9.01 -25.48 23.41
CA LEU A 33 -9.85 -25.67 22.22
C LEU A 33 -9.81 -27.13 21.69
N GLN A 34 -8.70 -27.84 21.92
CA GLN A 34 -8.56 -29.24 21.49
C GLN A 34 -9.06 -30.26 22.51
N ARG A 35 -9.49 -29.84 23.71
CA ARG A 35 -10.06 -30.75 24.72
C ARG A 35 -11.54 -31.03 24.52
N ASN A 36 -12.23 -30.16 23.79
CA ASN A 36 -13.63 -30.34 23.45
C ASN A 36 -13.74 -30.82 21.99
N GLU A 37 -14.32 -32.01 21.81
CA GLU A 37 -14.48 -32.66 20.50
C GLU A 37 -15.27 -31.79 19.51
N LEU A 38 -16.32 -31.11 19.96
CA LEU A 38 -17.11 -30.20 19.11
C LEU A 38 -16.26 -29.01 18.65
N VAL A 39 -15.48 -28.42 19.55
CA VAL A 39 -14.59 -27.30 19.22
C VAL A 39 -13.50 -27.75 18.24
N TYR A 40 -12.92 -28.92 18.46
CA TYR A 40 -11.95 -29.52 17.54
C TYR A 40 -12.51 -29.69 16.13
N GLU A 41 -13.72 -30.27 16.00
CA GLU A 41 -14.36 -30.47 14.70
C GLU A 41 -14.70 -29.14 14.01
N ILE A 42 -15.15 -28.12 14.76
CA ILE A 42 -15.37 -26.77 14.22
C ILE A 42 -14.06 -26.18 13.69
N VAL A 43 -12.98 -26.22 14.47
CA VAL A 43 -11.66 -25.71 14.05
C VAL A 43 -11.14 -26.47 12.83
N ARG A 44 -11.37 -27.79 12.77
CA ARG A 44 -11.01 -28.61 11.60
C ARG A 44 -11.75 -28.15 10.33
N MET A 45 -13.07 -27.95 10.41
CA MET A 45 -13.89 -27.46 9.29
C MET A 45 -13.45 -26.06 8.84
N VAL A 46 -13.25 -25.14 9.78
CA VAL A 46 -12.74 -23.78 9.49
C VAL A 46 -11.34 -23.84 8.84
N GLY A 47 -10.50 -24.81 9.21
CA GLY A 47 -9.20 -25.03 8.58
C GLY A 47 -9.28 -25.48 7.11
N GLU A 48 -10.35 -26.19 6.73
CA GLU A 48 -10.61 -26.56 5.33
C GLU A 48 -11.08 -25.33 4.53
N ASP A 49 -11.99 -24.53 5.08
CA ASP A 49 -12.42 -23.27 4.48
C ASP A 49 -11.25 -22.29 4.33
N TYR A 50 -10.40 -22.19 5.34
CA TYR A 50 -9.20 -21.36 5.30
C TYR A 50 -8.28 -21.77 4.14
N ARG A 51 -8.09 -23.08 3.91
CA ARG A 51 -7.26 -23.55 2.78
C ARG A 51 -7.82 -23.10 1.43
N ASN A 52 -9.14 -23.13 1.27
CA ASN A 52 -9.79 -22.65 0.05
C ASN A 52 -9.61 -21.14 -0.09
N VAL A 53 -9.80 -20.38 0.99
CA VAL A 53 -9.56 -18.93 1.04
C VAL A 53 -8.11 -18.58 0.70
N GLN A 54 -7.12 -19.34 1.18
CA GLN A 54 -5.73 -19.15 0.78
C GLN A 54 -5.54 -19.29 -0.74
N GLY A 55 -6.16 -20.29 -1.36
CA GLY A 55 -6.14 -20.47 -2.82
C GLY A 55 -6.74 -19.27 -3.55
N GLU A 56 -7.90 -18.78 -3.09
CA GLU A 56 -8.54 -17.60 -3.67
C GLU A 56 -7.69 -16.33 -3.51
N ILE A 57 -7.03 -16.14 -2.35
CA ILE A 57 -6.08 -15.06 -2.13
C ILE A 57 -4.93 -15.15 -3.14
N LEU A 58 -4.29 -16.33 -3.26
CA LEU A 58 -3.17 -16.54 -4.19
C LEU A 58 -3.55 -16.16 -5.63
N LEU A 59 -4.71 -16.60 -6.11
CA LEU A 59 -5.19 -16.25 -7.46
C LEU A 59 -5.29 -14.72 -7.67
N ARG A 60 -5.76 -13.99 -6.66
CA ARG A 60 -5.87 -12.52 -6.72
C ARG A 60 -4.49 -11.86 -6.65
N LEU A 61 -3.59 -12.37 -5.81
CA LEU A 61 -2.23 -11.86 -5.70
C LEU A 61 -1.40 -12.11 -6.95
N GLU A 62 -1.56 -13.26 -7.61
CA GLU A 62 -0.93 -13.53 -8.90
C GLU A 62 -1.39 -12.54 -9.97
N GLU A 63 -2.70 -12.25 -10.03
CA GLU A 63 -3.23 -11.32 -11.01
C GLU A 63 -2.81 -9.88 -10.72
N LEU A 64 -2.89 -9.44 -9.46
CA LEU A 64 -2.41 -8.11 -9.03
C LEU A 64 -0.89 -7.99 -9.22
N GLY A 65 -0.13 -9.04 -8.95
CA GLY A 65 1.33 -9.09 -9.13
C GLY A 65 1.76 -8.97 -10.59
N LYS A 66 0.98 -9.50 -11.53
CA LYS A 66 1.20 -9.29 -12.99
C LYS A 66 0.87 -7.86 -13.44
N ARG A 67 0.12 -7.11 -12.63
CA ARG A 67 -0.36 -5.76 -12.93
C ARG A 67 0.40 -4.68 -12.17
N ILE A 68 1.15 -5.04 -11.13
CA ILE A 68 1.70 -4.10 -10.14
C ILE A 68 2.52 -2.99 -10.78
N ASP A 69 3.31 -3.30 -11.82
CA ASP A 69 4.16 -2.33 -12.51
C ASP A 69 3.35 -1.31 -13.33
N ARG A 70 2.08 -1.63 -13.63
CA ARG A 70 1.10 -0.79 -14.34
C ARG A 70 0.16 -0.02 -13.39
N PHE A 71 0.33 -0.13 -12.06
CA PHE A 71 -0.42 0.74 -11.16
C PHE A 71 0.04 2.18 -11.36
N GLU A 72 -0.92 3.07 -11.57
CA GLU A 72 -0.69 4.51 -11.74
C GLU A 72 -1.10 5.29 -10.48
N ASP A 73 -2.00 4.73 -9.68
CA ASP A 73 -2.54 5.35 -8.47
C ASP A 73 -1.89 4.78 -7.21
N VAL A 74 -1.46 5.69 -6.33
CA VAL A 74 -0.91 5.38 -5.00
C VAL A 74 -2.02 4.89 -4.06
N SER A 75 -3.27 5.28 -4.27
CA SER A 75 -4.41 4.87 -3.43
C SER A 75 -4.63 3.34 -3.49
N GLU A 76 -4.72 2.78 -4.70
CA GLU A 76 -4.86 1.34 -4.94
C GLU A 76 -3.66 0.55 -4.37
N LEU A 77 -2.44 1.09 -4.49
CA LEU A 77 -1.24 0.48 -3.91
C LEU A 77 -1.26 0.49 -2.37
N ASN A 78 -1.77 1.56 -1.76
CA ASN A 78 -1.92 1.65 -0.31
C ASN A 78 -2.93 0.62 0.20
N GLU A 79 -4.05 0.44 -0.49
CA GLU A 79 -5.03 -0.59 -0.17
C GLU A 79 -4.40 -1.98 -0.22
N LEU A 80 -3.75 -2.32 -1.33
CA LEU A 80 -3.04 -3.60 -1.49
C LEU A 80 -2.06 -3.85 -0.34
N VAL A 81 -1.16 -2.90 -0.07
CA VAL A 81 -0.15 -3.03 0.98
C VAL A 81 -0.80 -3.15 2.37
N SER A 82 -1.87 -2.40 2.62
CA SER A 82 -2.63 -2.46 3.87
C SER A 82 -3.26 -3.85 4.08
N TYR A 83 -3.92 -4.40 3.06
CA TYR A 83 -4.52 -5.72 3.11
C TYR A 83 -3.49 -6.83 3.35
N LEU A 84 -2.33 -6.75 2.68
CA LEU A 84 -1.25 -7.73 2.87
C LEU A 84 -0.62 -7.63 4.25
N LYS A 85 -0.49 -6.42 4.81
CA LYS A 85 -0.02 -6.22 6.18
C LYS A 85 -0.97 -6.87 7.20
N ARG A 86 -2.27 -6.60 7.10
CA ARG A 86 -3.31 -7.20 7.95
C ARG A 86 -3.30 -8.73 7.89
N LEU A 87 -3.10 -9.28 6.69
CA LEU A 87 -2.97 -10.72 6.48
C LEU A 87 -1.75 -11.31 7.19
N GLU A 88 -0.59 -10.64 7.10
CA GLU A 88 0.63 -11.06 7.82
C GLU A 88 0.48 -10.97 9.35
N GLU A 89 -0.22 -9.95 9.86
CA GLU A 89 -0.49 -9.80 11.30
C GLU A 89 -1.35 -10.95 11.86
N SER A 90 -2.18 -11.56 11.01
CA SER A 90 -2.99 -12.74 11.37
C SER A 90 -2.18 -14.04 11.43
N ARG A 91 -0.96 -14.06 10.90
CA ARG A 91 -0.17 -15.30 10.67
C ARG A 91 0.10 -16.10 11.94
N GLU A 92 0.55 -15.45 13.00
CA GLU A 92 0.96 -16.14 14.23
C GLU A 92 -0.25 -16.83 14.90
N LYS A 93 -1.38 -16.13 14.96
CA LYS A 93 -2.64 -16.65 15.48
C LYS A 93 -3.14 -17.86 14.67
N LEU A 94 -3.03 -17.82 13.34
CA LEU A 94 -3.40 -18.95 12.47
C LEU A 94 -2.48 -20.15 12.65
N VAL A 95 -1.18 -19.92 12.84
CA VAL A 95 -0.20 -21.00 13.11
C VAL A 95 -0.54 -21.71 14.43
N LEU A 96 -0.93 -20.95 15.46
CA LEU A 96 -1.38 -21.49 16.74
C LEU A 96 -2.70 -22.26 16.59
N LEU A 97 -3.70 -21.65 15.95
CA LEU A 97 -5.05 -22.22 15.80
C LEU A 97 -5.05 -23.57 15.08
N PHE A 98 -4.25 -23.70 14.00
CA PHE A 98 -4.25 -24.90 13.17
C PHE A 98 -3.11 -25.89 13.49
N VAL A 99 -2.30 -25.62 14.53
CA VAL A 99 -1.14 -26.44 14.94
C VAL A 99 -0.36 -26.94 13.71
N ASN A 100 -0.12 -25.99 12.81
CA ASN A 100 0.57 -26.06 11.53
C ASN A 100 0.84 -27.47 10.96
N ARG A 101 -0.20 -28.24 10.59
CA ARG A 101 -0.02 -29.57 9.95
C ARG A 101 0.67 -29.52 8.58
N ARG A 102 0.84 -28.34 7.96
CA ARG A 102 1.69 -28.12 6.77
C ARG A 102 2.27 -26.70 6.78
N LYS A 103 3.60 -26.58 6.83
CA LYS A 103 4.33 -25.31 6.66
C LYS A 103 3.95 -24.66 5.33
N ASN A 104 3.02 -23.71 5.35
CA ASN A 104 2.55 -23.03 4.15
C ASN A 104 3.49 -21.86 3.77
N ASN A 105 4.80 -22.14 3.67
CA ASN A 105 5.83 -21.13 3.50
C ASN A 105 5.64 -20.35 2.20
N GLY A 106 5.32 -21.03 1.09
CA GLY A 106 5.13 -20.40 -0.22
C GLY A 106 3.98 -19.37 -0.25
N PHE A 107 2.89 -19.62 0.49
CA PHE A 107 1.79 -18.64 0.60
C PHE A 107 2.28 -17.33 1.22
N TRP A 108 2.96 -17.41 2.37
CA TRP A 108 3.46 -16.25 3.08
C TRP A 108 4.63 -15.56 2.37
N GLU A 109 5.42 -16.30 1.59
CA GLU A 109 6.45 -15.75 0.70
C GLU A 109 5.82 -14.91 -0.40
N MET A 110 4.78 -15.40 -1.08
CA MET A 110 4.07 -14.63 -2.11
C MET A 110 3.41 -13.37 -1.53
N VAL A 111 2.75 -13.46 -0.38
CA VAL A 111 2.17 -12.31 0.34
C VAL A 111 3.24 -11.24 0.59
N ARG A 112 4.41 -11.65 1.09
CA ARG A 112 5.53 -10.75 1.36
C ARG A 112 6.09 -10.14 0.08
N GLU A 113 6.29 -10.94 -0.96
CA GLU A 113 6.83 -10.50 -2.24
C GLU A 113 5.95 -9.41 -2.87
N ILE A 114 4.64 -9.66 -2.99
CA ILE A 114 3.71 -8.70 -3.60
C ILE A 114 3.62 -7.42 -2.77
N LYS A 115 3.63 -7.52 -1.43
CA LYS A 115 3.64 -6.35 -0.55
C LYS A 115 4.88 -5.49 -0.78
N MET A 116 6.07 -6.11 -0.89
CA MET A 116 7.32 -5.39 -1.13
C MET A 116 7.32 -4.72 -2.51
N ARG A 117 6.89 -5.42 -3.55
CA ARG A 117 6.75 -4.84 -4.90
C ARG A 117 5.76 -3.68 -4.92
N GLY A 118 4.66 -3.76 -4.17
CA GLY A 118 3.71 -2.66 -4.03
C GLY A 118 4.30 -1.44 -3.34
N LEU A 119 5.09 -1.64 -2.28
CA LEU A 119 5.82 -0.58 -1.59
C LEU A 119 6.87 0.09 -2.50
N GLU A 120 7.60 -0.69 -3.29
CA GLU A 120 8.57 -0.17 -4.26
C GLU A 120 7.88 0.64 -5.35
N LYS A 121 6.78 0.13 -5.91
CA LYS A 121 6.01 0.85 -6.92
C LYS A 121 5.45 2.16 -6.40
N LYS A 122 4.95 2.16 -5.17
CA LYS A 122 4.48 3.38 -4.50
C LYS A 122 5.59 4.44 -4.42
N LYS A 123 6.78 4.05 -3.96
CA LYS A 123 7.94 4.96 -3.87
C LYS A 123 8.35 5.49 -5.24
N GLU A 124 8.29 4.66 -6.28
CA GLU A 124 8.56 5.08 -7.66
C GLU A 124 7.60 6.20 -8.12
N ILE A 125 6.30 6.03 -7.88
CA ILE A 125 5.28 7.02 -8.25
C ILE A 125 5.47 8.31 -7.45
N GLU A 126 5.63 8.22 -6.12
CA GLU A 126 5.84 9.37 -5.25
C GLU A 126 7.12 10.16 -5.63
N GLY A 127 8.21 9.46 -5.96
CA GLY A 127 9.46 10.07 -6.41
C GLY A 127 9.33 10.81 -7.75
N LYS A 128 8.56 10.27 -8.70
CA LYS A 128 8.24 10.95 -9.96
C LYS A 128 7.45 12.23 -9.72
N TRP A 129 6.46 12.19 -8.83
CA TRP A 129 5.68 13.38 -8.46
C TRP A 129 6.54 14.48 -7.84
N LEU A 130 7.42 14.13 -6.90
CA LEU A 130 8.39 15.07 -6.31
C LEU A 130 9.25 15.75 -7.39
N THR A 131 9.75 14.96 -8.35
CA THR A 131 10.57 15.49 -9.45
C THR A 131 9.79 16.47 -10.34
N VAL A 132 8.53 16.17 -10.68
CA VAL A 132 7.68 17.05 -11.49
C VAL A 132 7.37 18.36 -10.76
N VAL A 133 7.07 18.31 -9.46
CA VAL A 133 6.78 19.50 -8.65
C VAL A 133 8.01 20.39 -8.51
N VAL A 134 9.18 19.80 -8.23
CA VAL A 134 10.44 20.56 -8.14
C VAL A 134 10.81 21.17 -9.50
N GLY A 135 10.68 20.41 -10.59
CA GLY A 135 10.93 20.91 -11.95
C GLY A 135 9.99 22.05 -12.37
N ARG A 136 8.71 22.01 -11.95
CA ARG A 136 7.79 23.14 -12.16
C ARG A 136 8.19 24.36 -11.33
N ASN A 137 8.60 24.17 -10.09
CA ASN A 137 9.02 25.28 -9.24
C ASN A 137 10.33 25.93 -9.71
N THR A 138 11.27 25.17 -10.29
CA THR A 138 12.50 25.73 -10.89
C THR A 138 12.24 26.45 -12.21
N VAL A 139 11.34 25.94 -13.06
CA VAL A 139 10.89 26.64 -14.27
C VAL A 139 10.13 27.93 -13.92
N VAL A 140 9.23 27.89 -12.94
CA VAL A 140 8.51 29.08 -12.46
C VAL A 140 9.46 30.07 -11.79
N ALA A 141 10.48 29.62 -11.05
CA ALA A 141 11.50 30.52 -10.50
C ALA A 141 12.42 31.13 -11.59
N ALA A 142 12.69 30.39 -12.66
CA ALA A 142 13.41 30.90 -13.83
C ALA A 142 12.55 31.87 -14.67
N GLU A 143 11.22 31.71 -14.69
CA GLU A 143 10.31 32.67 -15.32
C GLU A 143 10.06 33.91 -14.43
N LEU A 144 10.12 33.79 -13.10
CA LEU A 144 9.93 34.91 -12.17
C LEU A 144 11.13 35.89 -12.14
N THR A 145 12.32 35.46 -12.56
CA THR A 145 13.46 36.36 -12.76
C THR A 145 13.37 37.15 -14.07
N ARG A 146 12.36 36.89 -14.90
CA ARG A 146 12.07 37.65 -16.12
C ARG A 146 10.80 38.50 -16.00
N CYS A 147 10.59 39.13 -14.84
CA CYS A 147 9.72 40.30 -14.75
C CYS A 147 10.39 41.47 -15.50
N THR A 148 10.33 41.46 -16.84
CA THR A 148 10.59 42.65 -17.64
C THR A 148 9.45 43.61 -17.37
N ASN A 149 9.74 44.66 -16.61
CA ASN A 149 8.80 45.74 -16.35
C ASN A 149 8.43 46.38 -17.70
N PRO A 150 7.18 46.27 -18.19
CA PRO A 150 6.82 46.65 -19.56
C PRO A 150 6.89 48.16 -19.83
N PHE A 151 7.22 48.95 -18.80
CA PHE A 151 7.39 50.40 -18.86
C PHE A 151 8.86 50.85 -18.85
N LEU A 152 9.83 49.92 -18.87
CA LEU A 152 11.26 50.23 -18.83
C LEU A 152 11.99 49.69 -20.07
N GLU A 153 12.72 50.57 -20.75
CA GLU A 153 13.66 50.22 -21.82
C GLU A 153 14.87 49.46 -21.25
N PRO A 154 15.44 48.48 -21.98
CA PRO A 154 16.61 47.73 -21.52
C PRO A 154 17.79 48.65 -21.18
N GLY A 155 18.20 48.68 -19.91
CA GLY A 155 19.43 49.36 -19.45
C GLY A 155 19.24 50.53 -18.48
N GLN A 156 18.01 50.89 -18.10
CA GLN A 156 17.79 51.89 -17.06
C GLN A 156 17.82 51.27 -15.65
N TYR A 157 18.84 51.61 -14.85
CA TYR A 157 18.91 51.30 -13.43
C TYR A 157 18.66 52.57 -12.63
N PHE A 158 17.65 52.57 -11.76
CA PHE A 158 17.52 53.60 -10.72
C PHE A 158 18.23 53.13 -9.44
N PRO A 159 18.98 53.99 -8.75
CA PRO A 159 19.54 53.64 -7.45
C PRO A 159 18.39 53.52 -6.43
N VAL A 160 18.37 52.41 -5.70
CA VAL A 160 17.46 52.21 -4.57
C VAL A 160 17.82 53.22 -3.48
N PRO A 161 16.87 54.03 -2.97
CA PRO A 161 17.15 54.93 -1.86
C PRO A 161 17.58 54.12 -0.63
N GLN A 162 18.74 54.45 -0.06
CA GLN A 162 19.16 53.84 1.21
C GLN A 162 18.25 54.32 2.33
N MET A 163 17.49 53.40 2.92
CA MET A 163 16.73 53.66 4.15
C MET A 163 17.70 53.71 5.34
N SER A 164 17.87 54.91 5.91
CA SER A 164 18.53 55.08 7.21
C SER A 164 17.58 54.67 8.33
N PHE A 165 17.94 53.64 9.11
CA PHE A 165 17.25 53.30 10.34
C PHE A 165 17.66 54.27 11.45
N THR A 166 16.72 55.10 11.93
CA THR A 166 16.88 55.84 13.18
C THR A 166 16.39 54.97 14.34
N THR A 167 17.32 54.54 15.20
CA THR A 167 17.02 53.98 16.52
C THR A 167 16.46 55.07 17.42
N VAL A 168 15.27 54.87 17.99
CA VAL A 168 14.74 55.68 19.08
C VAL A 168 14.90 54.88 20.37
N GLY A 169 15.55 55.51 21.36
CA GLY A 169 15.76 54.97 22.71
C GLY A 169 14.59 55.17 23.64
#